data_AF-A0A916RFF1-F1
#
_entry.id   AF-A0A916RFF1-F1
#
_cell.length_a   1.000
_cell.length_b   1.000
_cell.length_c   1.000
_cell.angle_alpha   90.00
_cell.angle_beta   90.00
_cell.angle_gamma   90.00
#
_symmetry.space_group_name_H-M   'P 1'
#
loop_
_entity.id
_entity.type
_entity.pdbx_description
1 polymer ?
#
loop_
_entity_poly.entity_id
_entity_poly.type
_entity_poly.pdbx_seq_one_letter_code
_entity_poly.pdbx_strand_id
1 'polypeptide(L)' 'MSGILKINITESEEVLKKLFLDQKTAKHRERVQVLYLLVTNQAETVGHLAALTGRPVR' A
#
# COMPACT_ATOMS: atom_id res chain seq x y z
N MET A 1 13.28 13.98 -8.60
CA MET A 1 12.96 12.53 -8.56
C MET A 1 12.91 12.10 -7.10
N SER A 2 11.99 11.18 -6.78
CA SER A 2 11.74 10.60 -5.45
C SER A 2 11.13 11.56 -4.42
N GLY A 3 9.81 11.79 -4.54
CA GLY A 3 9.02 12.25 -3.40
C GLY A 3 8.91 11.09 -2.41
N ILE A 4 9.71 11.14 -1.35
CA ILE A 4 9.66 10.18 -0.25
C ILE A 4 8.22 10.15 0.27
N LEU A 5 7.59 8.99 0.24
CA LEU A 5 6.25 8.78 0.77
C LEU A 5 6.30 8.82 2.31
N LYS A 6 6.21 10.01 2.89
CA LYS A 6 5.93 10.17 4.31
C LYS A 6 4.43 10.02 4.54
N ILE A 7 3.92 8.80 4.46
CA ILE A 7 2.56 8.49 4.89
C ILE A 7 2.68 7.90 6.30
N ASN A 8 2.25 8.68 7.31
CA ASN A 8 2.13 8.19 8.67
C ASN A 8 0.85 7.35 8.76
N ILE A 9 1.01 6.04 8.59
CA ILE A 9 -0.08 5.09 8.78
C ILE A 9 -0.04 4.65 10.25
N THR A 10 -1.12 4.89 10.97
CA THR A 10 -1.26 4.58 12.40
C THR A 10 -1.82 3.18 12.65
N GLU A 11 -2.29 2.54 11.58
CA GLU A 11 -2.89 1.22 11.57
C GLU A 11 -1.81 0.13 11.59
N SER A 12 -1.92 -0.79 12.53
CA SER A 12 -1.05 -1.96 12.61
C SER A 12 -1.27 -2.93 11.44
N GLU A 13 -0.25 -3.74 11.14
CA GLU A 13 -0.31 -4.78 10.10
C GLU A 13 -1.52 -5.70 10.23
N GLU A 14 -1.89 -6.07 11.45
CA GLU A 14 -3.04 -6.93 11.75
C GLU A 14 -4.38 -6.28 11.36
N VAL A 15 -4.51 -4.97 11.58
CA VAL A 15 -5.69 -4.19 11.20
C VAL A 15 -5.79 -4.12 9.68
N LEU A 16 -4.68 -3.90 8.99
CA LEU A 16 -4.63 -3.89 7.54
C LEU A 16 -4.93 -5.27 6.93
N LYS A 17 -4.46 -6.36 7.54
CA LYS A 17 -4.83 -7.73 7.12
C LYS A 17 -6.32 -8.01 7.28
N LYS A 18 -6.93 -7.59 8.40
CA LYS A 18 -8.38 -7.70 8.61
C LYS A 18 -9.16 -6.88 7.58
N LEU A 19 -8.75 -5.62 7.38
CA LEU A 19 -9.35 -4.76 6.36
C LEU A 19 -9.22 -5.37 4.96
N PHE A 20 -8.09 -5.98 4.63
CA PHE A 20 -7.87 -6.60 3.32
C PHE A 20 -8.86 -7.74 3.07
N LEU A 21 -9.15 -8.54 4.09
CA LEU A 21 -10.13 -9.63 4.04
C LEU A 21 -11.57 -9.12 3.96
N ASP A 22 -11.87 -7.99 4.63
CA ASP A 22 -13.21 -7.37 4.62
C ASP A 22 -13.54 -6.66 3.30
N GLN A 23 -12.54 -6.28 2.49
CA GLN A 23 -12.78 -5.58 1.23
C GLN A 23 -13.35 -6.49 0.15
N LYS A 24 -14.62 -6.24 -0.22
CA LYS A 24 -15.35 -6.98 -1.27
C LYS A 24 -14.92 -6.65 -2.70
N THR A 25 -14.29 -5.49 -2.92
CA THR A 25 -13.97 -5.00 -4.26
C THR A 25 -12.46 -4.99 -4.52
N ALA A 26 -12.06 -5.39 -5.73
CA ALA A 26 -10.65 -5.48 -6.12
C ALA A 26 -9.89 -4.16 -5.94
N LYS A 27 -10.52 -3.03 -6.30
CA LYS A 27 -9.94 -1.68 -6.14
C LYS A 27 -9.64 -1.33 -4.68
N HIS A 28 -10.48 -1.77 -3.74
CA HIS A 28 -10.26 -1.49 -2.32
C HIS A 28 -9.24 -2.46 -1.72
N ARG A 29 -9.20 -3.72 -2.18
CA ARG A 29 -8.13 -4.67 -1.83
C ARG A 29 -6.75 -4.14 -2.22
N GLU A 30 -6.62 -3.61 -3.43
CA GLU A 30 -5.38 -3.00 -3.92
C GLU A 30 -4.94 -1.81 -3.04
N ARG A 31 -5.87 -0.95 -2.61
CA ARG A 31 -5.56 0.16 -1.69
C ARG A 31 -5.07 -0.32 -0.33
N VAL A 32 -5.71 -1.34 0.25
CA VAL A 32 -5.29 -1.89 1.54
C VAL A 32 -3.92 -2.59 1.40
N GLN A 33 -3.65 -3.21 0.26
CA GLN A 33 -2.34 -3.81 -0.04
C GLN A 33 -1.24 -2.75 -0.17
N VAL A 34 -1.52 -1.60 -0.78
CA VAL A 34 -0.60 -0.45 -0.81
C VAL A 34 -0.29 0.04 0.60
N LEU A 35 -1.32 0.20 1.44
CA LEU A 35 -1.14 0.64 2.83
C LEU A 35 -0.32 -0.38 3.63
N TYR A 36 -0.53 -1.67 3.41
CA TYR A 36 0.26 -2.73 4.03
C TYR A 36 1.74 -2.67 3.63
N LEU A 37 2.04 -2.48 2.34
CA LEU A 37 3.41 -2.35 1.85
C LEU A 37 4.13 -1.10 2.39
N LEU A 38 3.37 -0.02 2.65
CA LEU A 38 3.88 1.20 3.26
C LEU A 38 4.17 1.02 4.76
N VAL A 39 3.23 0.44 5.53
CA VAL A 39 3.45 0.18 6.97
C VAL A 39 4.62 -0.76 7.21
N THR A 40 4.76 -1.78 6.37
CA THR A 40 5.84 -2.76 6.49
C THR A 40 7.18 -2.25 5.95
N ASN A 41 7.26 -0.98 5.51
CA ASN A 41 8.42 -0.37 4.84
C ASN A 41 8.95 -1.18 3.63
N GLN A 42 8.14 -2.05 3.04
CA GLN A 42 8.54 -2.84 1.87
C GLN A 42 8.56 -2.02 0.58
N ALA A 43 7.94 -0.83 0.59
CA ALA A 43 7.95 0.09 -0.53
C ALA A 43 8.38 1.49 -0.10
N GLU A 44 9.65 1.80 -0.35
CA GLU A 44 10.28 3.07 0.03
C GLU A 44 9.94 4.22 -0.93
N THR A 45 9.50 3.90 -2.15
CA THR A 45 9.24 4.91 -3.20
C THR A 45 7.91 4.66 -3.92
N VAL A 46 7.35 5.74 -4.48
CA VAL A 46 6.13 5.70 -5.30
C VAL A 46 6.31 4.75 -6.50
N GLY A 47 7.52 4.69 -7.06
CA GLY A 47 7.88 3.77 -8.13
C GLY A 47 7.85 2.30 -7.71
N HIS A 48 8.33 1.99 -6.51
CA HIS A 48 8.30 0.63 -5.97
C HIS A 48 6.87 0.17 -5.67
N LEU A 49 6.04 1.05 -5.08
CA LEU A 49 4.62 0.76 -4.87
C LEU A 49 3.87 0.50 -6.17
N ALA A 50 4.12 1.31 -7.18
CA ALA A 50 3.47 1.19 -8.48
C ALA A 50 3.88 -0.11 -9.20
N ALA A 51 5.16 -0.49 -9.14
CA ALA A 51 5.64 -1.79 -9.62
C ALA A 51 4.96 -2.96 -8.90
N LEU A 52 4.83 -2.89 -7.56
CA LEU A 52 4.18 -3.94 -6.75
C LEU A 52 2.67 -4.03 -6.94
N THR A 53 2.02 -2.92 -7.28
CA THR A 53 0.57 -2.86 -7.55
C THR A 53 0.21 -3.05 -9.03
N GLY A 54 1.21 -3.27 -9.89
CA GLY A 54 0.98 -3.45 -11.32
C GLY A 54 0.47 -2.20 -12.04
N ARG A 55 0.59 -1.02 -11.41
CA ARG A 55 0.26 0.26 -12.03
C ARG A 55 1.53 0.85 -12.62
N PRO A 56 1.60 1.08 -13.94
CA PRO A 56 2.74 1.81 -14.49
C PRO A 56 2.73 3.24 -13.94
N VAL A 57 3.81 3.65 -13.27
CA VAL A 57 4.10 5.08 -13.09
C VAL A 57 4.39 5.61 -14.48
N ARG A 58 3.51 6.47 -14.99
CA ARG A 58 3.72 7.18 -16.24
C ARG A 58 3.88 8.65 -15.95
#